data_AF-A0A950AET3-F1
#
_entry.id   AF-A0A950AET3-F1
#
_cell.length_a   1.000
_cell.length_b   1.000
_cell.length_c   1.000
_cell.angle_alpha   90.00
_cell.angle_beta   90.00
_cell.angle_gamma   90.00
#
_symmetry.space_group_name_H-M   'P 1'
#
loop_
_entity.id
_entity.type
_entity.pdbx_description
1 polymer ?
#
loop_
_entity_poly.entity_id
_entity_poly.type
_entity_poly.pdbx_seq_one_letter_code
_entity_poly.pdbx_strand_id
1 'polypeptide(L)'
;VVKRIEELSDIAPLHNPPAAQDIRLAWELFPRKPQVAVFDTAFHQTLPPHAFRYAIPPRFYSKYRIRRYGFHGTSNQYVTAELARRLDRPLSELQLLTAHLGNGCSATAVKQGRSVDTTMGLTPLEGVVMGTRSGDVDPSLHLL
;
A
#
# COMPACT_ATOMS: atom_id res chain seq x y z
N VAL A 1 -10.65 6.85 13.90
CA VAL A 1 -9.46 6.30 13.19
C VAL A 1 -8.94 5.04 13.88
N VAL A 2 -8.48 5.11 15.14
CA VAL A 2 -7.93 3.95 15.89
C VAL A 2 -8.81 2.71 15.84
N LYS A 3 -10.09 2.82 16.21
CA LYS A 3 -11.05 1.71 16.12
C LYS A 3 -11.07 1.02 14.75
N ARG A 4 -10.95 1.79 13.67
CA ARG A 4 -10.95 1.24 12.31
C ARG A 4 -9.64 0.53 11.98
N ILE A 5 -8.51 1.00 12.50
CA ILE A 5 -7.23 0.31 12.39
C ILE A 5 -7.33 -1.05 13.08
N GLU A 6 -7.95 -1.10 14.26
CA GLU A 6 -8.17 -2.36 14.99
C GLU A 6 -9.10 -3.32 14.25
N GLU A 7 -10.21 -2.84 13.69
CA GLU A 7 -11.12 -3.65 12.87
C GLU A 7 -10.44 -4.22 11.62
N LEU A 8 -9.36 -3.60 11.14
CA LEU A 8 -8.58 -4.07 10.00
C LEU A 8 -7.43 -5.01 10.40
N SER A 9 -7.37 -5.45 11.67
CA SER A 9 -6.34 -6.37 12.15
C SER A 9 -6.35 -7.70 11.39
N ASP A 10 -7.52 -8.19 10.96
CA ASP A 10 -7.62 -9.43 10.18
C ASP A 10 -6.92 -9.33 8.82
N ILE A 11 -6.80 -8.12 8.26
CA ILE A 11 -6.17 -7.86 6.95
C ILE A 11 -4.66 -7.62 7.09
N ALA A 12 -4.20 -7.08 8.22
CA ALA A 12 -2.79 -6.83 8.51
C ALA A 12 -2.44 -7.17 9.96
N PRO A 13 -2.46 -8.46 10.34
CA PRO A 13 -2.42 -8.89 11.75
C PRO A 13 -1.09 -8.59 12.43
N LEU A 14 -0.01 -8.50 11.67
CA LEU A 14 1.32 -8.17 12.19
C LEU A 14 1.58 -6.66 12.25
N HIS A 15 0.69 -5.79 11.76
CA HIS A 15 0.96 -4.36 11.60
C HIS A 15 -0.09 -3.48 12.29
N ASN A 16 -1.37 -3.77 12.11
CA ASN A 16 -2.45 -2.93 12.64
C ASN A 16 -2.59 -3.00 14.18
N PRO A 17 -2.52 -4.19 14.83
CA PRO A 17 -2.56 -4.26 16.29
C PRO A 17 -1.45 -3.47 16.99
N PRO A 18 -0.15 -3.64 16.67
CA PRO A 18 0.90 -2.85 17.32
C PRO A 18 0.75 -1.35 17.02
N ALA A 19 0.41 -0.96 15.78
CA ALA A 19 0.17 0.44 15.45
C ALA A 19 -0.97 1.08 16.28
N ALA A 20 -2.04 0.34 16.54
CA ALA A 20 -3.14 0.82 17.38
C ALA A 20 -2.72 0.98 18.85
N GLN A 21 -1.84 0.10 19.36
CA GLN A 21 -1.25 0.22 20.70
C GLN A 21 -0.34 1.45 20.79
N ASP A 22 0.52 1.67 19.80
CA ASP A 22 1.42 2.82 19.76
C ASP A 22 0.65 4.15 19.73
N ILE A 23 -0.45 4.23 18.97
CA ILE A 23 -1.30 5.43 18.94
C ILE A 23 -1.90 5.72 20.32
N ARG A 24 -2.34 4.69 21.05
CA ARG A 24 -2.89 4.84 22.40
C ARG A 24 -1.82 5.32 23.38
N LEU A 25 -0.66 4.70 23.37
CA LEU A 25 0.47 5.10 24.21
C LEU A 25 0.88 6.56 23.92
N ALA A 26 0.92 6.95 22.65
CA ALA A 26 1.22 8.32 22.27
C ALA A 26 0.16 9.32 22.79
N TRP A 27 -1.12 8.93 22.93
CA TRP A 27 -2.14 9.78 23.54
C TRP A 27 -1.95 9.94 25.04
N GLU A 28 -1.53 8.89 25.73
CA GLU A 28 -1.21 8.95 27.16
C GLU A 28 -0.01 9.86 27.43
N LEU A 29 1.04 9.74 26.62
CA LEU A 29 2.28 10.51 26.76
C LEU A 29 2.12 11.97 26.30
N PHE A 30 1.31 12.21 25.27
CA PHE A 30 1.18 13.53 24.63
C PHE A 30 -0.29 13.96 24.42
N PRO A 31 -1.07 14.13 25.50
CA PRO A 31 -2.53 14.27 25.42
C PRO A 31 -3.02 15.53 24.69
N ARG A 32 -2.16 16.55 24.55
CA ARG A 32 -2.49 17.81 23.87
C ARG A 32 -1.95 17.89 22.44
N LYS A 33 -1.22 16.88 21.97
CA LYS A 33 -0.63 16.88 20.62
C LYS A 33 -1.57 16.22 19.62
N PRO A 34 -1.80 16.83 18.44
CA PRO A 34 -2.56 16.17 17.39
C PRO A 34 -1.78 14.94 16.90
N GLN A 35 -2.50 13.84 16.69
CA GLN A 35 -1.97 12.63 16.06
C GLN A 35 -2.57 12.44 14.67
N VAL A 36 -1.75 12.01 13.71
CA VAL A 36 -2.15 11.78 12.32
C VAL A 36 -1.75 10.38 11.91
N ALA A 37 -2.69 9.62 11.35
CA ALA A 37 -2.41 8.33 10.74
C ALA A 37 -2.12 8.54 9.25
N VAL A 38 -0.95 8.07 8.80
CA VAL A 38 -0.54 8.10 7.39
C VAL A 38 -0.48 6.66 6.90
N PHE A 39 -1.28 6.35 5.88
CA PHE A 39 -1.43 4.98 5.38
C PHE A 39 -0.60 4.77 4.11
N ASP A 40 0.19 3.72 4.10
CA ASP A 40 0.93 3.29 2.90
C ASP A 40 0.04 2.95 1.71
N THR A 41 -1.23 2.62 1.96
CA THR A 41 -2.21 2.30 0.92
C THR A 41 -2.86 3.54 0.30
N ALA A 42 -2.64 4.73 0.86
CA ALA A 42 -3.36 5.95 0.47
C ALA A 42 -3.09 6.37 -0.98
N PHE A 43 -1.83 6.37 -1.40
CA PHE A 43 -1.44 6.75 -2.77
C PHE A 43 -2.07 5.85 -3.85
N HIS A 44 -2.28 4.59 -3.50
CA HIS A 44 -2.85 3.56 -4.37
C HIS A 44 -4.38 3.53 -4.38
N GLN A 45 -5.07 4.40 -3.64
CA GLN A 45 -6.54 4.52 -3.73
C GLN A 45 -7.02 5.06 -5.10
N THR A 46 -6.09 5.52 -5.94
CA THR A 46 -6.35 5.95 -7.32
C THR A 46 -6.32 4.81 -8.35
N LEU A 47 -6.02 3.58 -7.92
CA LEU A 47 -6.02 2.40 -8.79
C LEU A 47 -7.38 2.22 -9.48
N PRO A 48 -7.41 2.02 -10.81
CA PRO A 48 -8.65 1.72 -11.52
C PRO A 48 -9.14 0.29 -11.24
N PRO A 49 -10.44 -0.01 -11.44
CA PRO A 49 -11.02 -1.33 -11.18
C PRO A 49 -10.29 -2.51 -11.83
N HIS A 50 -9.74 -2.34 -13.03
CA HIS A 50 -8.99 -3.39 -13.70
C HIS A 50 -7.66 -3.71 -13.02
N ALA A 51 -7.06 -2.76 -12.30
CA ALA A 51 -5.78 -2.94 -11.61
C ALA A 51 -5.95 -3.48 -10.19
N PHE A 52 -7.07 -3.15 -9.51
CA PHE A 52 -7.27 -3.59 -8.12
C PHE A 52 -8.11 -4.86 -7.94
N ARG A 53 -8.89 -5.27 -8.95
CA ARG A 53 -9.73 -6.47 -8.84
C ARG A 53 -8.93 -7.71 -9.24
N TYR A 54 -8.89 -8.69 -8.34
CA TYR A 54 -8.45 -10.04 -8.69
C TYR A 54 -9.53 -10.78 -9.48
N ALA A 55 -9.11 -11.68 -10.37
CA ALA A 55 -9.99 -12.55 -11.15
C ALA A 55 -10.54 -13.73 -10.32
N ILE A 56 -11.22 -13.41 -9.22
CA ILE A 56 -11.84 -14.35 -8.27
C ILE A 56 -13.35 -14.05 -8.14
N PRO A 57 -14.16 -14.93 -7.51
CA PRO A 57 -15.59 -14.69 -7.37
C PRO A 57 -15.91 -13.30 -6.78
N PRO A 58 -16.78 -12.48 -7.41
CA PRO A 58 -17.02 -11.09 -7.03
C PRO A 58 -17.45 -10.86 -5.57
N ARG A 59 -18.07 -11.88 -4.95
CA ARG A 59 -18.45 -11.88 -3.53
C ARG A 59 -17.28 -11.60 -2.58
N PHE A 60 -16.06 -11.99 -2.96
CA PHE A 60 -14.88 -11.77 -2.15
C PHE A 60 -14.52 -10.29 -2.04
N TYR A 61 -14.67 -9.55 -3.14
CA TYR A 61 -14.55 -8.10 -3.14
C TYR A 61 -15.72 -7.42 -2.42
N SER A 62 -16.97 -7.80 -2.71
CA SER A 62 -18.13 -7.08 -2.16
C SER A 62 -18.30 -7.27 -0.66
N LYS A 63 -18.07 -8.49 -0.14
CA LYS A 63 -18.25 -8.82 1.28
C LYS A 63 -16.98 -8.56 2.11
N TYR A 64 -15.82 -8.98 1.62
CA TYR A 64 -14.58 -8.97 2.40
C TYR A 64 -13.57 -7.91 1.96
N ARG A 65 -13.89 -7.14 0.90
CA ARG A 65 -12.99 -6.14 0.32
C ARG A 65 -11.64 -6.71 -0.13
N ILE A 66 -11.60 -7.98 -0.54
CA ILE A 66 -10.41 -8.60 -1.13
C ILE A 66 -10.12 -7.89 -2.47
N ARG A 67 -8.98 -7.20 -2.51
CA ARG A 67 -8.50 -6.40 -3.64
C ARG A 67 -7.00 -6.17 -3.49
N ARG A 68 -6.36 -5.68 -4.55
CA ARG A 68 -5.06 -5.01 -4.44
C ARG A 68 -5.23 -3.70 -3.66
N TYR A 69 -4.46 -3.56 -2.59
CA TYR A 69 -4.34 -2.32 -1.84
C TYR A 69 -3.07 -1.55 -2.24
N GLY A 70 -1.95 -2.24 -2.44
CA GLY A 70 -0.65 -1.62 -2.68
C GLY A 70 -0.06 -0.97 -1.42
N PHE A 71 1.27 -0.94 -1.31
CA PHE A 71 1.99 -0.38 -0.16
C PHE A 71 3.23 0.40 -0.64
N HIS A 72 3.99 0.97 0.31
CA HIS A 72 5.01 1.98 0.03
C HIS A 72 4.45 3.24 -0.66
N GLY A 73 3.16 3.54 -0.49
CA GLY A 73 2.51 4.66 -1.16
C GLY A 73 3.09 6.01 -0.78
N THR A 74 3.53 6.18 0.47
CA THR A 74 4.21 7.40 0.94
C THR A 74 5.51 7.65 0.18
N SER A 75 6.34 6.61 0.02
CA SER A 75 7.57 6.66 -0.76
C SER A 75 7.29 6.92 -2.24
N ASN A 76 6.36 6.19 -2.84
CA ASN A 76 5.99 6.37 -4.25
C ASN A 76 5.43 7.77 -4.54
N GLN A 77 4.60 8.31 -3.64
CA GLN A 77 4.08 9.67 -3.73
C GLN A 77 5.22 10.71 -3.67
N TYR A 78 6.14 10.54 -2.72
CA TYR A 78 7.28 11.44 -2.54
C TYR A 78 8.18 11.47 -3.78
N VAL A 79 8.67 10.31 -4.24
CA VAL A 79 9.60 10.25 -5.38
C VAL A 79 8.97 10.73 -6.68
N THR A 80 7.66 10.49 -6.86
CA THR A 80 6.87 11.00 -7.98
C THR A 80 6.88 12.54 -8.01
N ALA A 81 6.57 13.16 -6.87
CA ALA A 81 6.52 14.62 -6.75
C ALA A 81 7.92 15.24 -6.86
N GLU A 82 8.94 14.62 -6.26
CA GLU A 82 10.32 15.11 -6.30
C GLU A 82 10.91 15.03 -7.71
N LEU A 83 10.63 13.98 -8.48
CA LEU A 83 11.07 13.90 -9.87
C LEU A 83 10.40 14.97 -10.73
N ALA A 84 9.11 15.22 -10.56
CA ALA A 84 8.41 16.29 -11.27
C ALA A 84 9.05 17.67 -11.01
N ARG A 85 9.38 17.94 -9.74
CA ARG A 85 10.09 19.17 -9.34
C ARG A 85 11.48 19.27 -9.99
N ARG A 86 12.23 18.17 -10.06
CA ARG A 86 13.57 18.14 -10.67
C ARG A 86 13.55 18.32 -12.19
N LEU A 87 12.51 17.81 -12.85
CA LEU A 87 12.33 17.94 -14.29
C LEU A 87 11.75 19.31 -14.69
N ASP A 88 11.34 20.12 -13.71
CA ASP A 88 10.58 21.36 -13.94
C ASP A 88 9.33 21.12 -14.81
N ARG A 89 8.63 20.02 -14.54
CA ARG A 89 7.44 19.62 -15.30
C ARG A 89 6.28 19.29 -14.37
N PRO A 90 5.04 19.72 -14.71
CA PRO A 90 3.89 19.40 -13.88
C PRO A 90 3.58 17.90 -13.92
N LEU A 91 3.11 17.36 -12.79
CA LEU A 91 2.76 15.93 -12.68
C LEU A 91 1.79 15.48 -13.76
N SER A 92 0.87 16.33 -14.21
CA SER A 92 -0.13 16.07 -15.25
C SER A 92 0.43 15.68 -16.62
N GLU A 93 1.72 15.91 -16.85
CA GLU A 93 2.41 15.55 -18.10
C GLU A 93 3.31 14.32 -17.98
N LEU A 94 3.41 13.73 -16.79
CA LEU A 94 4.35 12.66 -16.52
C LEU A 94 3.69 11.28 -16.51
N GLN A 95 4.42 10.31 -17.06
CA GLN A 95 4.15 8.88 -16.94
C GLN A 95 5.42 8.23 -16.44
N LEU A 96 5.37 7.66 -15.24
CA LEU A 96 6.53 7.20 -14.50
C LEU A 96 6.36 5.75 -14.09
N LEU A 97 7.48 5.06 -14.00
CA LEU A 97 7.62 3.81 -13.28
C LEU A 97 8.53 4.08 -12.08
N THR A 98 8.05 3.80 -10.88
CA THR A 98 8.82 3.93 -9.65
C THR A 98 9.14 2.54 -9.12
N ALA A 99 10.37 2.35 -8.62
CA ALA A 99 10.82 1.12 -7.98
C ALA A 99 11.33 1.46 -6.57
N HIS A 100 10.59 1.03 -5.56
CA HIS A 100 11.02 1.09 -4.17
C HIS A 100 11.68 -0.25 -3.83
N LEU A 101 13.01 -0.28 -3.73
CA LEU A 101 13.80 -1.50 -3.54
C LEU A 101 14.57 -1.44 -2.22
N GLY A 102 14.10 -2.19 -1.23
CA GLY A 102 14.70 -2.30 0.09
C GLY A 102 14.48 -3.70 0.66
N ASN A 103 14.27 -3.83 1.97
CA ASN A 103 13.89 -5.13 2.56
C ASN A 103 12.48 -5.55 2.10
N GLY A 104 11.59 -4.58 1.89
CA GLY A 104 10.38 -4.73 1.08
C GLY A 104 10.58 -4.09 -0.28
N CYS A 105 10.12 -4.74 -1.34
CA CYS A 105 10.28 -4.25 -2.70
C CYS A 105 8.90 -4.10 -3.37
N SER A 106 8.71 -3.01 -4.11
CA SER A 106 7.53 -2.79 -4.95
C SER A 106 7.86 -1.94 -6.16
N ALA A 107 7.19 -2.19 -7.29
CA ALA A 107 7.14 -1.26 -8.41
C ALA A 107 5.74 -0.66 -8.55
N THR A 108 5.64 0.59 -9.03
CA THR A 108 4.37 1.29 -9.23
C THR A 108 4.38 2.03 -10.56
N ALA A 109 3.32 1.84 -11.34
CA ALA A 109 3.04 2.66 -12.51
C ALA A 109 2.27 3.90 -12.08
N VAL A 110 2.79 5.06 -12.44
CA VAL A 110 2.22 6.36 -12.08
C VAL A 110 1.90 7.13 -13.37
N LYS A 111 0.64 7.52 -13.53
CA LYS A 111 0.18 8.33 -14.65
C LYS A 111 -0.41 9.62 -14.10
N GLN A 112 0.14 10.75 -14.52
CA GLN A 112 -0.36 12.08 -14.14
C GLN A 112 -0.42 12.28 -12.62
N GLY A 113 0.62 11.82 -11.91
CA GLY A 113 0.71 11.86 -10.45
C GLY A 113 -0.19 10.87 -9.70
N ARG A 114 -0.92 9.99 -10.40
CA ARG A 114 -1.80 8.98 -9.81
C ARG A 114 -1.23 7.57 -9.99
N SER A 115 -1.32 6.74 -8.95
CA SER A 115 -0.99 5.32 -9.06
C SER A 115 -2.05 4.62 -9.91
N VAL A 116 -1.62 4.05 -11.04
CA VAL A 116 -2.49 3.30 -11.95
C VAL A 116 -2.25 1.80 -11.92
N ASP A 117 -1.08 1.37 -11.42
CA ASP A 117 -0.81 -0.02 -11.07
C ASP A 117 0.30 -0.10 -10.00
N THR A 118 0.38 -1.21 -9.27
CA THR A 118 1.45 -1.48 -8.29
C THR A 118 1.60 -2.97 -8.03
N THR A 119 2.82 -3.42 -7.76
CA THR A 119 3.11 -4.86 -7.66
C THR A 119 2.59 -5.49 -6.37
N MET A 120 2.56 -4.76 -5.26
CA MET A 120 2.05 -5.30 -4.01
C MET A 120 0.52 -5.43 -4.02
N GLY A 121 0.04 -6.45 -3.33
CA GLY A 121 -1.31 -7.00 -3.45
C GLY A 121 -2.30 -6.54 -2.39
N LEU A 122 -3.13 -7.50 -1.98
CA LEU A 122 -3.89 -7.48 -0.73
C LEU A 122 -2.96 -7.25 0.47
N THR A 123 -1.79 -7.90 0.43
CA THR A 123 -0.75 -7.81 1.45
C THR A 123 0.57 -7.38 0.81
N PRO A 124 1.58 -7.00 1.61
CA PRO A 124 2.93 -6.72 1.11
C PRO A 124 3.71 -7.95 0.62
N LEU A 125 3.05 -9.10 0.38
CA LEU A 125 3.71 -10.33 -0.09
C LEU A 125 3.82 -10.40 -1.62
N GLU A 126 2.76 -10.02 -2.33
CA GLU A 126 2.67 -10.12 -3.80
C GLU A 126 3.69 -9.19 -4.50
N GLY A 127 4.14 -9.59 -5.67
CA GLY A 127 4.99 -8.80 -6.56
C GLY A 127 6.43 -9.30 -6.63
N VAL A 128 7.36 -8.37 -6.52
CA VAL A 128 8.79 -8.63 -6.74
C VAL A 128 9.44 -9.36 -5.56
N VAL A 129 10.57 -10.03 -5.83
CA VAL A 129 11.43 -10.64 -4.79
C VAL A 129 11.91 -9.60 -3.79
N MET A 130 11.99 -9.99 -2.52
CA MET A 130 12.36 -9.11 -1.40
C MET A 130 13.39 -9.79 -0.48
N GLY A 131 13.76 -9.14 0.64
CA GLY A 131 14.78 -9.67 1.54
C GLY A 131 14.42 -11.03 2.17
N THR A 132 13.19 -11.14 2.68
CA THR A 132 12.69 -12.37 3.35
C THR A 132 11.28 -12.78 2.91
N ARG A 133 10.74 -12.14 1.88
CA ARG A 133 9.44 -12.49 1.27
C ARG A 133 9.66 -12.97 -0.15
N SER A 134 8.86 -13.96 -0.55
CA SER A 134 8.97 -14.60 -1.86
C SER A 134 8.70 -13.64 -3.02
N GLY A 135 7.76 -12.72 -2.86
CA GLY A 135 7.09 -12.14 -4.02
C GLY A 135 6.10 -13.15 -4.62
N ASP A 136 5.90 -13.03 -5.92
CA ASP A 136 5.01 -13.89 -6.70
C ASP A 136 5.48 -15.35 -6.70
N VAL A 137 4.56 -16.23 -6.34
CA VAL A 137 4.69 -17.69 -6.39
C VAL A 137 3.37 -18.29 -6.86
N ASP A 138 3.39 -19.54 -7.32
CA ASP A 138 2.15 -20.27 -7.58
C ASP A 138 1.32 -20.35 -6.29
N PRO A 139 0.05 -19.88 -6.28
CA PRO A 139 -0.81 -20.02 -5.11
C PRO A 139 -0.97 -21.46 -4.65
N SER A 140 -0.78 -22.47 -5.49
CA SER A 140 -0.90 -23.90 -5.17
C SER A 140 0.33 -24.47 -4.44
N LEU A 141 1.40 -23.69 -4.27
CA LEU A 141 2.65 -24.15 -3.65
C LEU A 141 2.47 -24.69 -2.22
N HIS A 142 1.53 -24.15 -1.45
CA HIS A 142 1.23 -24.59 -0.07
C HIS A 142 0.50 -25.94 0.01
N LEU A 143 0.16 -26.54 -1.13
CA LEU A 143 -0.47 -27.86 -1.22
C LEU A 143 0.56 -29.00 -1.42
N LEU A 144 1.83 -28.66 -1.65
CA LEU A 144 2.96 -29.58 -1.77
C LEU A 144 3.64 -29.77 -0.42
#